data_AF-A0A382ZB61-F1
#
_entry.id   AF-A0A382ZB61-F1
#
_cell.length_a   1.000
_cell.length_b   1.000
_cell.length_c   1.000
_cell.angle_alpha   90.00
_cell.angle_beta   90.00
_cell.angle_gamma   90.00
#
_symmetry.space_group_name_H-M   'P 1'
#
loop_
_entity.id
_entity.type
_entity.pdbx_description
1 polymer ?
#
loop_
_entity_poly.entity_id
_entity_poly.type
_entity_poly.pdbx_seq_one_letter_code
_entity_poly.pdbx_strand_id
1 'polypeptide(L)'
;YVGEKFVFDSRVKDVDRDKISVKVSGTAMGLKVYNSYTAKFTPKKAGKLKLETFVDGVAVRNLVHNVTVKKVPPPKLTFKRLGKRTNNMLLTVTTYGNNNGQDKVFPLSGVFGRLEEEQKEKRVGNRRVAKYSFEMDEPRFGSTTTIKIKVMDKYKKQTVSDNEFDYYDN
;
A
#
# COMPACT_ATOMS: atom_id res chain seq x y z
N TYR A 1 -7.96 3.96 -1.66
CA TYR A 1 -8.27 3.00 -2.74
C TYR A 1 -9.77 2.91 -2.95
N VAL A 2 -10.26 2.12 -3.94
CA VAL A 2 -11.69 1.80 -4.06
C VAL A 2 -12.20 1.20 -2.74
N GLY A 3 -13.38 1.63 -2.30
CA GLY A 3 -14.02 1.16 -1.06
C GLY A 3 -13.48 1.80 0.22
N GLU A 4 -12.48 2.69 0.12
CA GLU A 4 -11.90 3.34 1.29
C GLU A 4 -12.35 4.77 1.47
N LYS A 5 -12.59 5.15 2.74
CA LYS A 5 -12.89 6.53 3.11
C LYS A 5 -11.69 7.43 2.78
N PHE A 6 -11.97 8.51 2.07
CA PHE A 6 -11.06 9.60 1.79
C PHE A 6 -11.62 10.88 2.42
N VAL A 7 -10.75 11.67 3.03
CA VAL A 7 -11.08 12.95 3.64
C VAL A 7 -10.16 13.98 3.01
N PHE A 8 -10.76 14.98 2.36
CA PHE A 8 -10.08 16.17 1.90
C PHE A 8 -10.46 17.33 2.82
N ASP A 9 -9.45 18.05 3.30
CA ASP A 9 -9.58 19.24 4.12
C ASP A 9 -9.02 20.41 3.31
N SER A 10 -9.86 21.40 3.04
CA SER A 10 -9.58 22.51 2.14
C SER A 10 -9.58 23.86 2.86
N ARG A 11 -9.25 23.88 4.16
CA ARG A 11 -9.18 25.13 4.93
C ARG A 11 -8.28 26.15 4.22
N VAL A 12 -8.81 27.35 4.07
CA VAL A 12 -8.09 28.53 3.56
C VAL A 12 -7.82 29.44 4.74
N LYS A 13 -6.60 29.99 4.81
CA LYS A 13 -6.24 30.94 5.87
C LYS A 13 -7.12 32.19 5.77
N ASP A 14 -7.56 32.72 6.92
CA ASP A 14 -8.35 33.95 7.03
C ASP A 14 -9.71 33.93 6.30
N VAL A 15 -10.25 32.72 6.06
CA VAL A 15 -11.59 32.52 5.48
C VAL A 15 -12.45 31.69 6.42
N ASP A 16 -13.68 32.14 6.64
CA ASP A 16 -14.64 31.42 7.47
C ASP A 16 -15.03 30.08 6.85
N ARG A 17 -15.20 29.05 7.69
CA ARG A 17 -15.37 27.65 7.24
C ARG A 17 -16.69 27.39 6.54
N ASP A 18 -17.70 28.19 6.81
CA ASP A 18 -19.05 28.16 6.24
C ASP A 18 -19.09 28.74 4.82
N LYS A 19 -18.16 29.64 4.49
CA LYS A 19 -17.98 30.19 3.13
C LYS A 19 -17.31 29.20 2.18
N ILE A 20 -16.73 28.12 2.70
CA ILE A 20 -15.98 27.14 1.91
C ILE A 20 -16.87 25.99 1.45
N SER A 21 -16.80 25.67 0.17
CA SER A 21 -17.36 24.44 -0.39
C SER A 21 -16.34 23.71 -1.25
N VAL A 22 -16.50 22.39 -1.35
CA VAL A 22 -15.64 21.52 -2.16
C VAL A 22 -16.47 20.83 -3.23
N LYS A 23 -16.09 21.01 -4.49
CA LYS A 23 -16.63 20.24 -5.60
C LYS A 23 -15.70 19.08 -5.91
N VAL A 24 -16.23 17.87 -5.83
CA VAL A 24 -15.55 16.64 -6.24
C VAL A 24 -16.12 16.22 -7.58
N SER A 25 -15.27 16.02 -8.58
CA SER A 25 -15.68 15.55 -9.91
C SER A 25 -14.75 14.47 -10.42
N GLY A 26 -15.19 13.67 -11.40
CA GLY A 26 -14.35 12.73 -12.11
C GLY A 26 -14.93 11.32 -12.24
N THR A 27 -14.21 10.46 -12.96
CA THR A 27 -14.72 9.15 -13.39
C THR A 27 -14.95 8.16 -12.24
N ALA A 28 -14.32 8.36 -11.08
CA ALA A 28 -14.45 7.44 -9.94
C ALA A 28 -15.74 7.63 -9.12
N MET A 29 -16.37 8.82 -9.16
CA MET A 29 -17.56 9.13 -8.34
C MET A 29 -18.61 10.03 -8.99
N GLY A 30 -18.37 10.55 -10.21
CA GLY A 30 -19.23 11.59 -10.79
C GLY A 30 -19.01 12.94 -10.10
N LEU A 31 -19.96 13.86 -10.29
CA LEU A 31 -19.93 15.20 -9.68
C LEU A 31 -20.72 15.22 -8.37
N LYS A 32 -20.12 15.80 -7.33
CA LYS A 32 -20.76 16.05 -6.04
C LYS A 32 -20.17 17.29 -5.37
N VAL A 33 -21.04 18.12 -4.78
CA VAL A 33 -20.65 19.31 -4.02
C VAL A 33 -20.83 19.05 -2.53
N TYR A 34 -19.87 19.49 -1.74
CA TYR A 34 -19.90 19.48 -0.28
C TYR A 34 -19.90 20.93 0.19
N ASN A 35 -20.97 21.37 0.84
CA ASN A 35 -21.09 22.70 1.43
C ASN A 35 -20.35 22.73 2.78
N SER A 36 -19.05 22.44 2.73
CA SER A 36 -18.15 22.37 3.88
C SER A 36 -16.72 22.44 3.38
N TYR A 37 -15.83 22.98 4.21
CA TYR A 37 -14.37 22.88 4.05
C TYR A 37 -13.83 21.43 4.06
N THR A 38 -14.66 20.43 4.39
CA THR A 38 -14.28 19.02 4.27
C THR A 38 -15.17 18.27 3.28
N ALA A 39 -14.53 17.50 2.40
CA ALA A 39 -15.20 16.50 1.58
C ALA A 39 -14.83 15.11 2.09
N LYS A 40 -15.82 14.37 2.58
CA LYS A 40 -15.68 12.99 3.06
C LYS A 40 -16.43 12.05 2.13
N PHE A 41 -15.71 11.11 1.51
CA PHE A 41 -16.30 10.21 0.53
C PHE A 41 -15.59 8.88 0.40
N THR A 42 -16.29 7.90 -0.18
CA THR A 42 -15.77 6.56 -0.46
C THR A 42 -15.94 6.26 -1.95
N PRO A 43 -14.85 6.24 -2.73
CA PRO A 43 -14.92 5.93 -4.16
C PRO A 43 -15.37 4.48 -4.40
N LYS A 44 -16.39 4.29 -5.24
CA LYS A 44 -16.95 2.95 -5.55
C LYS A 44 -16.25 2.25 -6.71
N LYS A 45 -15.54 2.99 -7.57
CA LYS A 45 -14.80 2.44 -8.72
C LYS A 45 -13.46 3.14 -8.90
N ALA A 46 -12.57 2.49 -9.65
CA ALA A 46 -11.29 3.07 -10.03
C ALA A 46 -11.51 4.22 -11.03
N GLY A 47 -10.58 5.17 -11.06
CA GLY A 47 -10.68 6.33 -11.95
C GLY A 47 -9.91 7.54 -11.41
N LYS A 48 -10.24 8.71 -11.94
CA LYS A 48 -9.66 9.99 -11.52
C LYS A 48 -10.69 10.80 -10.75
N LEU A 49 -10.22 11.60 -9.80
CA LEU A 49 -10.99 12.62 -9.11
C LEU A 49 -10.25 13.94 -9.17
N LYS A 50 -11.00 15.02 -9.32
CA LYS A 50 -10.57 16.40 -9.18
C LYS A 50 -11.38 17.01 -8.05
N LEU A 51 -10.70 17.52 -7.03
CA LEU A 51 -11.29 18.23 -5.91
C LEU A 51 -10.96 19.70 -6.08
N GLU A 52 -11.98 20.54 -6.15
CA GLU A 52 -11.87 21.97 -6.36
C GLU A 52 -12.52 22.69 -5.19
N THR A 53 -11.85 23.71 -4.66
CA THR A 53 -12.34 24.46 -3.50
C THR A 53 -12.89 25.81 -3.94
N PHE A 54 -13.99 26.21 -3.32
CA PHE A 54 -14.70 27.44 -3.58
C PHE A 54 -14.85 28.22 -2.30
N VAL A 55 -14.73 29.54 -2.37
CA VAL A 55 -15.04 30.50 -1.30
C VAL A 55 -16.14 31.40 -1.81
N ASP A 56 -17.27 31.46 -1.10
CA ASP A 56 -18.46 32.22 -1.52
C ASP A 56 -18.90 31.90 -2.96
N GLY A 57 -18.79 30.62 -3.36
CA GLY A 57 -19.12 30.16 -4.71
C GLY A 57 -18.08 30.47 -5.79
N VAL A 58 -16.98 31.15 -5.45
CA VAL A 58 -15.88 31.47 -6.38
C VAL A 58 -14.76 30.44 -6.25
N ALA A 59 -14.35 29.85 -7.38
CA ALA A 59 -13.28 28.85 -7.40
C ALA A 59 -11.92 29.45 -7.00
N VAL A 60 -11.25 28.83 -6.04
CA VAL A 60 -9.87 29.19 -5.67
C VAL A 60 -8.91 28.53 -6.65
N ARG A 61 -8.37 29.32 -7.59
CA ARG A 61 -7.60 28.83 -8.76
C ARG A 61 -6.50 27.82 -8.43
N ASN A 62 -5.81 27.99 -7.30
CA ASN A 62 -4.67 27.15 -6.91
C ASN A 62 -5.02 26.03 -5.91
N LEU A 63 -6.29 25.90 -5.50
CA LEU A 63 -6.73 24.92 -4.53
C LEU A 63 -7.51 23.79 -5.23
N VAL A 64 -6.78 23.15 -6.16
CA VAL A 64 -7.23 22.00 -6.95
C VAL A 64 -6.36 20.80 -6.63
N HIS A 65 -6.98 19.71 -6.17
CA HIS A 65 -6.28 18.47 -5.85
C HIS A 65 -6.73 17.33 -6.77
N ASN A 66 -5.78 16.71 -7.47
CA ASN A 66 -6.04 15.59 -8.37
C ASN A 66 -5.69 14.27 -7.68
N VAL A 67 -6.62 13.33 -7.67
CA VAL A 67 -6.47 12.02 -7.02
C VAL A 67 -6.72 10.91 -8.03
N THR A 68 -5.86 9.90 -8.03
CA THR A 68 -6.09 8.65 -8.77
C THR A 68 -6.59 7.57 -7.83
N VAL A 69 -7.82 7.10 -8.05
CA VAL A 69 -8.41 5.99 -7.32
C VAL A 69 -8.05 4.68 -8.02
N LYS A 70 -7.33 3.82 -7.31
CA LYS A 70 -6.95 2.47 -7.78
C LYS A 70 -7.70 1.41 -6.98
N LYS A 71 -7.89 0.23 -7.57
CA LYS A 71 -8.22 -0.98 -6.80
C LYS A 71 -7.06 -1.26 -5.85
N VAL A 72 -7.33 -1.81 -4.67
CA VAL A 72 -6.27 -2.28 -3.76
C VAL A 72 -5.45 -3.35 -4.49
N PRO A 73 -4.14 -3.20 -4.69
CA PRO A 73 -3.33 -4.26 -5.29
C PRO A 73 -3.08 -5.40 -4.30
N PRO A 74 -2.69 -6.61 -4.76
CA PRO A 74 -2.17 -7.66 -3.90
C PRO A 74 -0.92 -7.20 -3.10
N PRO A 75 -0.52 -7.96 -2.05
CA PRO A 75 0.71 -7.69 -1.32
C PRO A 75 1.94 -7.62 -2.22
N LYS A 76 2.88 -6.72 -1.93
CA LYS A 76 4.18 -6.67 -2.59
C LYS A 76 5.22 -7.30 -1.68
N LEU A 77 6.04 -8.19 -2.24
CA LEU A 77 7.18 -8.81 -1.57
C LEU A 77 8.46 -8.24 -2.16
N THR A 78 9.42 -7.90 -1.31
CA THR A 78 10.76 -7.49 -1.73
C THR A 78 11.80 -8.17 -0.86
N PHE A 79 12.85 -8.66 -1.49
CA PHE A 79 13.91 -9.43 -0.85
C PHE A 79 15.21 -8.64 -0.86
N LYS A 80 15.98 -8.74 0.22
CA LYS A 80 17.32 -8.13 0.34
C LYS A 80 18.22 -9.01 1.20
N ARG A 81 19.47 -9.24 0.80
CA ARG A 81 20.46 -9.91 1.68
C ARG A 81 20.77 -9.05 2.90
N LEU A 82 20.93 -9.69 4.07
CA LEU A 82 21.27 -9.03 5.33
C LEU A 82 22.78 -8.72 5.48
N GLY A 83 23.60 -9.13 4.52
CA GLY A 83 25.04 -8.91 4.49
C GLY A 83 25.63 -9.17 3.10
N LYS A 84 26.94 -9.02 2.97
CA LYS A 84 27.67 -9.48 1.77
C LYS A 84 27.87 -10.98 1.86
N ARG A 85 27.69 -11.70 0.74
CA ARG A 85 27.94 -13.15 0.66
C ARG A 85 27.30 -13.96 1.79
N THR A 86 26.04 -13.67 2.12
CA THR A 86 25.29 -14.39 3.16
C THR A 86 24.04 -15.04 2.58
N ASN A 87 23.64 -16.15 3.19
CA ASN A 87 22.39 -16.83 2.91
C ASN A 87 21.20 -16.28 3.73
N ASN A 88 21.45 -15.28 4.57
CA ASN A 88 20.41 -14.60 5.35
C ASN A 88 19.73 -13.50 4.54
N MET A 89 18.41 -13.58 4.47
CA MET A 89 17.54 -12.75 3.65
C MET A 89 16.57 -11.97 4.52
N LEU A 90 16.29 -10.74 4.11
CA LEU A 90 15.22 -9.89 4.61
C LEU A 90 14.09 -9.85 3.59
N LEU A 91 12.96 -10.43 3.96
CA LEU A 91 11.68 -10.24 3.28
C LEU A 91 10.98 -9.01 3.85
N THR A 92 10.61 -8.06 2.98
CA THR A 92 9.69 -6.99 3.32
C THR A 92 8.35 -7.24 2.64
N VAL A 93 7.29 -7.38 3.45
CA VAL A 93 5.91 -7.54 2.99
C VAL A 93 5.20 -6.19 3.08
N THR A 94 4.67 -5.71 1.96
CA THR A 94 3.87 -4.48 1.90
C THR A 94 2.44 -4.80 1.50
N THR A 95 1.48 -4.49 2.36
CA THR A 95 0.04 -4.56 2.04
C THR A 95 -0.51 -3.15 1.85
N TYR A 96 -1.60 -3.03 1.08
CA TYR A 96 -2.15 -1.74 0.67
C TYR A 96 -3.60 -1.58 1.13
N GLY A 97 -3.93 -0.38 1.57
CA GLY A 97 -5.23 -0.02 2.12
C GLY A 97 -5.15 0.43 3.58
N ASN A 98 -6.05 1.33 3.97
CA ASN A 98 -6.17 1.91 5.30
C ASN A 98 -6.50 0.86 6.37
N ASN A 99 -7.44 -0.05 6.05
CA ASN A 99 -7.91 -1.10 6.95
C ASN A 99 -7.40 -2.49 6.53
N ASN A 100 -6.52 -2.56 5.54
CA ASN A 100 -5.88 -3.81 5.16
C ASN A 100 -4.69 -4.09 6.08
N GLY A 101 -4.16 -5.30 6.01
CA GLY A 101 -2.94 -5.72 6.66
C GLY A 101 -2.58 -7.14 6.26
N GLN A 102 -1.45 -7.63 6.73
CA GLN A 102 -1.08 -9.03 6.58
C GLN A 102 -2.06 -9.92 7.35
N ASP A 103 -2.47 -11.02 6.72
CA ASP A 103 -3.21 -12.11 7.38
C ASP A 103 -2.26 -13.28 7.62
N LYS A 104 -1.63 -13.79 6.55
CA LYS A 104 -0.78 -14.98 6.61
C LYS A 104 0.43 -14.86 5.69
N VAL A 105 1.57 -15.41 6.12
CA VAL A 105 2.81 -15.54 5.34
C VAL A 105 3.28 -16.98 5.46
N PHE A 106 3.49 -17.61 4.31
CA PHE A 106 3.84 -19.03 4.22
C PHE A 106 5.09 -19.20 3.38
N PRO A 107 6.21 -19.67 3.95
CA PRO A 107 7.29 -20.23 3.15
C PRO A 107 6.80 -21.53 2.50
N LEU A 108 6.97 -21.64 1.18
CA LEU A 108 6.61 -22.81 0.39
C LEU A 108 7.84 -23.63 -0.02
N SER A 109 8.97 -22.98 -0.28
CA SER A 109 10.26 -23.62 -0.56
C SER A 109 11.44 -22.66 -0.39
N GLY A 110 12.65 -23.21 -0.24
CA GLY A 110 13.91 -22.45 -0.25
C GLY A 110 14.17 -21.63 1.02
N VAL A 111 13.42 -21.90 2.09
CA VAL A 111 13.58 -21.27 3.40
C VAL A 111 13.98 -22.35 4.39
N PHE A 112 15.15 -22.19 5.01
CA PHE A 112 15.59 -23.03 6.12
C PHE A 112 14.83 -22.63 7.39
N GLY A 113 14.23 -23.61 8.06
CA GLY A 113 13.45 -23.38 9.28
C GLY A 113 12.19 -22.52 9.05
N ARG A 114 12.10 -21.38 9.74
CA ARG A 114 10.92 -20.51 9.74
C ARG A 114 11.29 -19.05 9.48
N LEU A 115 10.30 -18.25 9.12
CA LEU A 115 10.44 -16.80 9.01
C LEU A 115 10.44 -16.17 10.41
N GLU A 116 11.48 -15.43 10.75
CA GLU A 116 11.57 -14.68 12.01
C GLU A 116 11.06 -13.24 11.82
N GLU A 117 10.17 -12.77 12.69
CA GLU A 117 9.58 -11.45 12.56
C GLU A 117 10.49 -10.36 13.13
N GLU A 118 11.22 -9.68 12.25
CA GLU A 118 12.10 -8.56 12.59
C GLU A 118 11.33 -7.27 12.90
N GLN A 119 10.21 -7.07 12.19
CA GLN A 119 9.39 -5.88 12.36
C GLN A 119 7.92 -6.23 12.22
N LYS A 120 7.20 -6.08 13.33
CA LYS A 120 5.73 -6.08 13.35
C LYS A 120 5.18 -5.08 12.34
N GLU A 121 3.98 -5.39 11.87
CA GLU A 121 3.27 -4.59 10.89
C GLU A 121 3.14 -3.12 11.34
N LYS A 122 3.74 -2.21 10.57
CA LYS A 122 3.69 -0.76 10.81
C LYS A 122 2.93 -0.06 9.69
N ARG A 123 2.02 0.84 10.05
CA ARG A 123 1.30 1.70 9.10
C ARG A 123 2.22 2.81 8.56
N VAL A 124 2.26 2.96 7.24
CA VAL A 124 3.00 4.02 6.54
C VAL A 124 2.07 4.62 5.47
N GLY A 125 1.36 5.69 5.81
CA GLY A 125 0.33 6.26 4.92
C GLY A 125 -0.82 5.29 4.66
N ASN A 126 -1.03 4.95 3.39
CA ASN A 126 -2.08 4.03 2.91
C ASN A 126 -1.57 2.58 2.70
N ARG A 127 -0.40 2.23 3.23
CA ARG A 127 0.16 0.88 3.21
C ARG A 127 0.57 0.45 4.61
N ARG A 128 0.75 -0.86 4.78
CA ARG A 128 1.39 -1.43 5.97
C ARG A 128 2.58 -2.27 5.56
N VAL A 129 3.60 -2.26 6.41
CA VAL A 129 4.89 -2.90 6.13
C VAL A 129 5.26 -3.78 7.32
N ALA A 130 5.53 -5.06 7.05
CA ALA A 130 6.12 -6.01 7.98
C ALA A 130 7.45 -6.51 7.40
N LYS A 131 8.38 -6.91 8.27
CA LYS A 131 9.67 -7.46 7.85
C LYS A 131 9.94 -8.78 8.54
N TYR A 132 10.45 -9.71 7.76
CA TYR A 132 10.84 -11.04 8.19
C TYR A 132 12.28 -11.30 7.77
N SER A 133 13.06 -11.92 8.64
CA SER A 133 14.35 -12.50 8.28
C SER A 133 14.21 -14.02 8.14
N PHE A 134 15.05 -14.61 7.30
CA PHE A 134 15.17 -16.06 7.18
C PHE A 134 16.48 -16.45 6.52
N GLU A 135 16.89 -17.69 6.74
CA GLU A 135 18.03 -18.30 6.06
C GLU A 135 17.55 -19.10 4.84
N MET A 136 18.30 -19.03 3.74
CA MET A 136 18.01 -19.84 2.57
C MET A 136 18.36 -21.30 2.82
N ASP A 137 17.52 -22.19 2.32
CA ASP A 137 17.82 -23.62 2.33
C ASP A 137 18.96 -23.94 1.35
N GLU A 138 19.78 -24.93 1.70
CA GLU A 138 20.91 -25.35 0.86
C GLU A 138 20.39 -25.96 -0.45
N PRO A 139 20.95 -25.57 -1.62
CA PRO A 139 20.51 -26.10 -2.89
C PRO A 139 20.90 -27.57 -3.00
N ARG A 140 19.95 -28.42 -3.41
CA ARG A 140 20.24 -29.84 -3.67
C ARG A 140 21.20 -30.07 -4.83
N PHE A 141 21.19 -29.16 -5.81
CA PHE A 141 22.04 -29.17 -6.98
C PHE A 141 22.32 -27.73 -7.41
N GLY A 142 23.54 -27.45 -7.85
CA GLY A 142 23.93 -26.12 -8.33
C GLY A 142 24.29 -25.15 -7.21
N SER A 143 24.30 -23.86 -7.54
CA SER A 143 24.71 -22.77 -6.65
C SER A 143 23.58 -21.77 -6.38
N THR A 144 22.33 -22.15 -6.63
CA THR A 144 21.16 -21.27 -6.49
C THR A 144 20.02 -21.94 -5.75
N THR A 145 19.32 -21.17 -4.92
CA THR A 145 18.12 -21.61 -4.19
C THR A 145 16.90 -20.81 -4.66
N THR A 146 15.84 -21.52 -5.06
CA THR A 146 14.54 -20.90 -5.36
C THR A 146 13.71 -20.70 -4.10
N ILE A 147 13.50 -19.44 -3.73
CA ILE A 147 12.67 -19.03 -2.60
C ILE A 147 11.24 -18.81 -3.09
N LYS A 148 10.31 -19.62 -2.57
CA LYS A 148 8.88 -19.44 -2.81
C LYS A 148 8.18 -19.07 -1.52
N ILE A 149 7.56 -17.88 -1.49
CA ILE A 149 6.78 -17.41 -0.34
C ILE A 149 5.42 -16.90 -0.80
N LYS A 150 4.36 -17.38 -0.14
CA LYS A 150 2.99 -16.93 -0.34
C LYS A 150 2.55 -16.00 0.78
N VAL A 151 2.00 -14.84 0.41
CA VAL A 151 1.40 -13.90 1.35
C VAL A 151 -0.07 -13.71 1.03
N MET A 152 -0.91 -13.74 2.07
CA MET A 152 -2.31 -13.35 2.01
C MET A 152 -2.54 -12.12 2.90
N ASP A 153 -3.26 -11.14 2.37
CA ASP A 153 -3.73 -9.99 3.16
C ASP A 153 -5.13 -10.23 3.76
N LYS A 154 -5.55 -9.33 4.65
CA LYS A 154 -6.86 -9.37 5.30
C LYS A 154 -8.02 -9.21 4.31
N TYR A 155 -7.76 -8.66 3.13
CA TYR A 155 -8.70 -8.59 2.01
C TYR A 155 -8.67 -9.83 1.12
N LYS A 156 -7.99 -10.89 1.56
CA LYS A 156 -7.87 -12.21 0.89
C LYS A 156 -7.17 -12.17 -0.46
N LYS A 157 -6.46 -11.08 -0.77
CA LYS A 157 -5.58 -11.01 -1.94
C LYS A 157 -4.29 -11.72 -1.64
N GLN A 158 -3.76 -12.37 -2.68
CA GLN A 158 -2.63 -13.26 -2.55
C GLN A 158 -1.53 -12.83 -3.50
N THR A 159 -0.29 -12.98 -3.04
CA THR A 159 0.89 -12.90 -3.87
C THR A 159 1.75 -14.11 -3.56
N VAL A 160 2.15 -14.83 -4.61
CA VAL A 160 3.16 -15.89 -4.53
C VAL A 160 4.40 -15.35 -5.19
N SER A 161 5.50 -15.34 -4.45
CA SER A 161 6.82 -15.06 -4.96
C SER A 161 7.50 -16.37 -5.36
N ASP A 162 8.31 -16.30 -6.40
CA ASP A 162 9.10 -17.39 -6.93
C ASP A 162 10.38 -16.74 -7.49
N ASN A 163 11.42 -16.63 -6.66
CA ASN A 163 12.66 -15.93 -7.01
C ASN A 163 13.85 -16.82 -6.73
N GLU A 164 14.80 -16.85 -7.66
CA GLU A 164 16.05 -17.57 -7.55
C GLU A 164 17.16 -16.65 -7.02
N PHE A 165 17.98 -17.17 -6.12
CA PHE A 165 19.09 -16.44 -5.51
C PHE A 165 20.32 -17.33 -5.44
N ASP A 166 21.50 -16.77 -5.67
CA ASP A 166 22.76 -17.47 -5.42
C ASP A 166 22.87 -17.91 -3.96
N TYR A 167 23.29 -19.14 -3.74
CA TYR A 167 23.64 -19.69 -2.44
C TYR A 167 25.16 -19.59 -2.26
N TYR A 168 25.60 -19.21 -1.07
CA TYR A 168 27.02 -19.13 -0.73
C TYR A 168 27.38 -20.28 0.19
N ASP A 169 28.19 -21.21 -0.32
CA ASP A 169 28.85 -22.22 0.50
C ASP A 169 29.89 -21.48 1.36
N ASN A 170 29.71 -21.53 2.68
CA ASN A 170 30.64 -20.95 3.64
C ASN A 170 31.81 -21.91 3.91
#